data_AF-A0A8S3TDW8-F1
#
_entry.id   AF-A0A8S3TDW8-F1
#
_cell.length_a   1.000
_cell.length_b   1.000
_cell.length_c   1.000
_cell.angle_alpha   90.00
_cell.angle_beta   90.00
_cell.angle_gamma   90.00
#
_symmetry.space_group_name_H-M   'P 1'
#
loop_
_entity.id
_entity.type
_entity.pdbx_description
1 polymer ?
#
loop_
_entity_poly.entity_id
_entity_poly.type
_entity_poly.pdbx_seq_one_letter_code
_entity_poly.pdbx_strand_id
1 'polypeptide(L)'
;MRLVLSITLSGPFMEQTGNPASAICAFSLADIDKVYKGSFKYQPESNSYWQEKPTSLDPRPGLCANDSMSLSEANLQFIADNPLMYETVQPLNGKPIFVLQQTELQHLELDRNLTEMVFYAASNTGKIYKLFYKDNKKTYVSSIYSATLDQDVIWSMKHHKGSVYVGTDTKVQQINVINCEQHRRVDFCVKDPHCAWINKTNLLPETERDLKCRDLAYIKDLNLLNEEEIYTHINYNLSEDTPYVDPPEKPKYVQVIKTTTDTIDLRWLAGYNGGYDQTFVFDYRIEKTSSWNTQEYNPDVSDKSIQTYQINELANGKLYEVRMCAKNWIGSSGYTSTISVSTASTGIHFILIIENQNILPLFNSKT
;
A
#
# COMPACT_ATOMS: atom_id res chain seq x y z
N MET A 1 14.69 21.21 7.55
CA MET A 1 14.15 21.72 6.28
C MET A 1 12.69 21.27 6.19
N ARG A 2 11.74 22.17 5.90
CA ARG A 2 10.32 21.80 5.73
C ARG A 2 10.07 21.50 4.25
N LEU A 3 9.56 20.31 3.97
CA LEU A 3 9.35 19.81 2.62
C LEU A 3 7.85 19.66 2.32
N VAL A 4 7.48 19.93 1.08
CA VAL A 4 6.16 19.66 0.50
C VAL A 4 6.32 18.51 -0.47
N LEU A 5 5.51 17.47 -0.31
CA LEU A 5 5.47 16.36 -1.27
C LEU A 5 4.25 16.54 -2.17
N SER A 6 4.41 16.24 -3.46
CA SER A 6 3.31 16.20 -4.41
C SER A 6 3.33 14.92 -5.22
N ILE A 7 2.15 14.47 -5.61
CA ILE A 7 2.00 13.47 -6.66
C ILE A 7 1.78 14.21 -7.97
N THR A 8 2.49 13.78 -9.01
CA THR A 8 2.28 14.23 -10.38
C THR A 8 1.88 13.01 -11.20
N LEU A 9 0.76 13.13 -11.91
CA LEU A 9 0.28 12.10 -12.83
C LEU A 9 0.72 12.46 -14.23
N SER A 10 1.44 11.55 -14.89
CA SER A 10 1.60 11.61 -16.33
C SER A 10 0.39 10.93 -16.97
N GLY A 11 -0.56 11.74 -17.43
CA GLY A 11 -1.59 11.28 -18.37
C GLY A 11 -1.02 11.10 -19.78
N PRO A 12 -1.82 10.67 -20.76
CA PRO A 12 -1.41 10.47 -22.16
C PRO A 12 -0.89 11.74 -22.89
N PHE A 13 -0.78 12.87 -22.19
CA PHE A 13 -0.24 14.12 -22.71
C PHE A 13 1.27 14.31 -22.52
N MET A 14 1.99 13.39 -21.86
CA MET A 14 3.43 13.59 -21.58
C MET A 14 4.38 12.46 -22.05
N GLU A 15 3.89 11.30 -22.50
CA GLU A 15 4.70 10.30 -23.22
C GLU A 15 3.84 9.61 -24.28
N GLN A 16 4.39 9.41 -25.49
CA GLN A 16 3.68 8.85 -26.66
C GLN A 16 3.27 7.36 -26.52
N THR A 17 3.13 6.82 -25.30
CA THR A 17 2.88 5.40 -25.03
C THR A 17 1.59 5.11 -24.23
N GLY A 18 0.83 6.12 -23.82
CA GLY A 18 -0.55 5.95 -23.31
C GLY A 18 -0.71 5.19 -21.98
N ASN A 19 0.37 4.80 -21.31
CA ASN A 19 0.30 4.12 -20.01
C ASN A 19 0.35 5.13 -18.85
N PRO A 20 -0.56 5.08 -17.86
CA PRO A 20 -0.54 5.99 -16.73
C PRO A 20 0.71 5.75 -15.88
N ALA A 21 1.40 6.81 -15.49
CA ALA A 21 2.50 6.73 -14.52
C ALA A 21 2.39 7.87 -13.51
N SER A 22 2.94 7.61 -12.32
CA SER A 22 2.94 8.56 -11.21
C SER A 22 4.35 8.87 -10.79
N ALA A 23 4.59 10.13 -10.46
CA ALA A 23 5.82 10.61 -9.87
C ALA A 23 5.52 11.26 -8.51
N ILE A 24 6.42 11.08 -7.55
CA ILE A 24 6.41 11.82 -6.28
C ILE A 24 7.59 12.78 -6.33
N CYS A 25 7.29 14.06 -6.13
CA CYS A 25 8.26 15.14 -6.07
C CYS A 25 8.30 15.73 -4.65
N ALA A 26 9.47 16.16 -4.21
CA ALA A 26 9.65 16.89 -2.95
C ALA A 26 10.11 18.31 -3.25
N PHE A 27 9.58 19.30 -2.54
CA PHE A 27 9.92 20.71 -2.73
C PHE A 27 10.26 21.36 -1.39
N SER A 28 11.26 22.24 -1.37
CA SER A 28 11.60 23.02 -0.18
C SER A 28 10.68 24.23 -0.06
N LEU A 29 10.17 24.50 1.15
CA LEU A 29 9.44 25.74 1.42
C LEU A 29 10.30 26.99 1.12
N ALA A 30 11.62 26.91 1.27
CA ALA A 30 12.51 28.02 0.94
C ALA A 30 12.54 28.30 -0.57
N ASP A 31 12.52 27.26 -1.40
CA ASP A 31 12.50 27.42 -2.86
C ASP A 31 11.14 27.91 -3.36
N ILE A 32 10.05 27.45 -2.72
CA ILE A 32 8.69 27.96 -2.97
C ILE A 32 8.63 29.46 -2.65
N ASP A 33 9.06 29.86 -1.45
CA ASP A 33 9.09 31.27 -1.02
C ASP A 33 9.97 32.14 -1.94
N LYS A 34 11.12 31.61 -2.37
CA LYS A 34 12.01 32.26 -3.34
C LYS A 34 11.29 32.55 -4.67
N VAL A 35 10.52 31.59 -5.20
CA VAL A 35 9.77 31.78 -6.45
C VAL A 35 8.69 32.85 -6.30
N TYR A 36 7.95 32.87 -5.19
CA TYR A 36 6.93 33.90 -4.94
C TYR A 36 7.51 35.31 -4.76
N LYS A 37 8.80 35.42 -4.42
CA LYS A 37 9.56 36.68 -4.38
C LYS A 37 10.15 37.10 -5.74
N GLY A 38 10.10 36.23 -6.75
CA GLY A 38 10.61 36.47 -8.12
C GLY A 38 9.65 37.24 -9.03
N SER A 39 9.95 37.42 -10.30
CA SER A 39 9.06 38.17 -11.21
C SER A 39 7.75 37.41 -11.55
N PHE A 40 6.75 38.15 -12.00
CA PHE A 40 5.47 37.59 -12.45
C PHE A 40 5.56 37.16 -13.92
N LYS A 41 4.58 36.39 -14.38
CA LYS A 41 4.46 35.93 -15.76
C LYS A 41 3.27 36.62 -16.40
N TYR A 42 3.44 37.13 -17.62
CA TYR A 42 2.35 37.75 -18.36
C TYR A 42 2.42 37.44 -19.84
N GLN A 43 1.28 37.60 -20.51
CA GLN A 43 1.15 37.45 -21.94
C GLN A 43 0.71 38.80 -22.52
N PRO A 44 1.59 39.54 -23.23
CA PRO A 44 1.24 40.85 -23.80
C PRO A 44 0.00 40.82 -24.71
N GLU A 45 -0.09 39.78 -25.53
CA GLU A 45 -1.18 39.53 -26.48
C GLU A 45 -1.56 38.04 -26.45
N SER A 46 -2.81 37.70 -26.78
CA SER A 46 -3.32 36.31 -26.68
C SER A 46 -2.53 35.28 -27.49
N ASN A 47 -1.85 35.71 -28.56
CA ASN A 47 -1.02 34.87 -29.44
C ASN A 47 0.49 34.99 -29.16
N SER A 48 0.91 35.83 -28.20
CA SER A 48 2.32 36.05 -27.89
C SER A 48 2.86 34.99 -26.92
N TYR A 49 4.19 34.80 -26.90
CA TYR A 49 4.81 33.97 -25.88
C TYR A 49 4.70 34.63 -24.50
N TRP A 50 4.59 33.82 -23.45
CA TRP A 50 4.63 34.29 -22.08
C TRP A 50 6.00 34.87 -21.74
N GLN A 51 6.00 36.02 -21.09
CA GLN A 51 7.19 36.81 -20.75
C GLN A 51 7.27 37.09 -19.26
N GLU A 52 8.46 37.51 -18.82
CA GLU A 52 8.72 37.95 -17.45
C GLU A 52 8.18 39.38 -17.24
N LYS A 53 7.42 39.57 -16.16
CA LYS A 53 6.90 40.87 -15.71
C LYS A 53 7.51 41.25 -14.36
N PRO A 54 8.52 42.13 -14.31
CA PRO A 54 8.95 42.71 -13.06
C PRO A 54 7.88 43.67 -12.52
N THR A 55 7.90 43.91 -11.21
CA THR A 55 7.06 44.94 -10.57
C THR A 55 7.93 45.86 -9.73
N SER A 56 7.60 47.15 -9.76
CA SER A 56 8.20 48.18 -8.91
C SER A 56 7.19 48.75 -7.91
N LEU A 57 6.02 48.13 -7.77
CA LEU A 57 4.98 48.57 -6.83
C LEU A 57 5.41 48.27 -5.38
N ASP A 58 5.09 49.20 -4.47
CA ASP A 58 5.35 49.09 -3.03
C ASP A 58 4.04 49.35 -2.25
N PRO A 59 3.60 48.46 -1.34
CA PRO A 59 4.17 47.14 -1.08
C PRO A 59 4.08 46.25 -2.31
N ARG A 60 5.04 45.34 -2.45
CA ARG A 60 5.07 44.37 -3.55
C ARG A 60 3.77 43.53 -3.56
N PRO A 61 3.09 43.41 -4.71
CA PRO A 61 1.91 42.56 -4.86
C PRO A 61 2.11 41.14 -4.33
N GLY A 62 1.14 40.64 -3.55
CA GLY A 62 1.18 39.32 -2.93
C GLY A 62 1.83 39.26 -1.54
N LEU A 63 2.38 40.36 -1.03
CA LEU A 63 2.84 40.43 0.36
C LEU A 63 1.67 40.66 1.34
N CYS A 64 1.82 40.12 2.55
CA CYS A 64 0.90 40.40 3.64
C CYS A 64 1.07 41.85 4.12
N ALA A 65 -0.05 42.56 4.27
CA ALA A 65 -0.11 43.90 4.85
C ALA A 65 -0.82 43.87 6.21
N ASN A 66 -0.51 44.81 7.10
CA ASN A 66 -1.18 44.94 8.40
C ASN A 66 -2.66 45.33 8.25
N ASP A 67 -2.97 46.15 7.24
CA ASP A 67 -4.32 46.51 6.85
C ASP A 67 -4.48 46.31 5.33
N SER A 68 -5.19 45.26 4.92
CA SER A 68 -5.41 44.93 3.51
C SER A 68 -6.31 45.93 2.80
N MET A 69 -7.14 46.69 3.50
CA MET A 69 -8.02 47.70 2.91
C MET A 69 -7.25 48.98 2.51
N SER A 70 -6.02 49.14 3.01
CA SER A 70 -5.15 50.27 2.68
C SER A 70 -4.35 50.08 1.38
N LEU A 71 -4.42 48.91 0.76
CA LEU A 71 -3.70 48.61 -0.48
C LEU A 71 -4.26 49.43 -1.66
N SER A 72 -3.35 49.96 -2.49
CA SER A 72 -3.73 50.75 -3.66
C SER A 72 -4.46 49.90 -4.71
N GLU A 73 -5.36 50.52 -5.46
CA GLU A 73 -6.06 49.89 -6.59
C GLU A 73 -5.07 49.34 -7.63
N ALA A 74 -3.94 50.03 -7.87
CA ALA A 74 -2.89 49.55 -8.75
C ALA A 74 -2.26 48.22 -8.28
N ASN A 75 -2.07 48.03 -6.97
CA ASN A 75 -1.59 46.77 -6.41
C ASN A 75 -2.60 45.63 -6.61
N LEU A 76 -3.89 45.92 -6.39
CA LEU A 76 -4.97 44.95 -6.56
C LEU A 76 -5.16 44.55 -8.03
N GLN A 77 -5.15 45.53 -8.94
CA GLN A 77 -5.27 45.28 -10.37
C GLN A 77 -4.07 44.50 -10.91
N PHE A 78 -2.85 44.84 -10.46
CA PHE A 78 -1.65 44.15 -10.90
C PHE A 78 -1.69 42.65 -10.54
N ILE A 79 -2.05 42.29 -9.31
CA ILE A 79 -2.07 40.87 -8.89
C ILE A 79 -3.23 40.11 -9.54
N ALA A 80 -4.36 40.78 -9.81
CA ALA A 80 -5.48 40.19 -10.54
C ALA A 80 -5.10 39.87 -11.99
N ASP A 81 -4.36 40.76 -12.66
CA ASP A 81 -3.93 40.58 -14.04
C ASP A 81 -2.74 39.62 -14.19
N ASN A 82 -1.92 39.45 -13.13
CA ASN A 82 -0.67 38.71 -13.18
C ASN A 82 -0.54 37.72 -12.00
N PRO A 83 -1.41 36.71 -11.87
CA PRO A 83 -1.39 35.79 -10.73
C PRO A 83 -0.30 34.71 -10.82
N LEU A 84 0.31 34.51 -11.99
CA LEU A 84 1.33 33.49 -12.22
C LEU A 84 2.74 34.03 -12.01
N MET A 85 3.62 33.23 -11.40
CA MET A 85 5.05 33.55 -11.29
C MET A 85 5.80 33.13 -12.55
N TYR A 86 6.86 33.86 -12.91
CA TYR A 86 7.68 33.55 -14.09
C TYR A 86 8.47 32.25 -13.93
N GLU A 87 9.15 32.14 -12.79
CA GLU A 87 9.97 30.99 -12.42
C GLU A 87 9.10 29.81 -11.95
N THR A 88 9.65 28.60 -12.08
CA THR A 88 9.01 27.37 -11.61
C THR A 88 9.72 26.85 -10.38
N VAL A 89 8.95 26.33 -9.41
CA VAL A 89 9.53 25.68 -8.24
C VAL A 89 10.13 24.35 -8.68
N GLN A 90 11.45 24.20 -8.54
CA GLN A 90 12.15 22.98 -8.89
C GLN A 90 12.01 21.93 -7.78
N PRO A 91 11.80 20.65 -8.12
CA PRO A 91 11.84 19.59 -7.13
C PRO A 91 13.25 19.42 -6.56
N LEU A 92 13.35 18.79 -5.40
CA LEU A 92 14.61 18.46 -4.74
C LEU A 92 15.52 17.69 -5.71
N ASN A 93 16.76 18.15 -5.87
CA ASN A 93 17.73 17.61 -6.84
C ASN A 93 17.26 17.66 -8.32
N GLY A 94 16.27 18.49 -8.66
CA GLY A 94 15.80 18.72 -10.02
C GLY A 94 15.04 17.55 -10.66
N LYS A 95 14.62 16.54 -9.88
CA LYS A 95 13.91 15.36 -10.39
C LYS A 95 12.92 14.76 -9.37
N PRO A 96 11.98 13.91 -9.80
CA PRO A 96 11.14 13.15 -8.87
C PRO A 96 11.98 12.29 -7.91
N ILE A 97 11.52 12.19 -6.65
CA ILE A 97 12.15 11.32 -5.65
C ILE A 97 11.69 9.86 -5.81
N PHE A 98 10.56 9.63 -6.49
CA PHE A 98 10.04 8.30 -6.81
C PHE A 98 9.20 8.37 -8.09
N VAL A 99 9.26 7.32 -8.91
CA VAL A 99 8.44 7.16 -10.12
C VAL A 99 7.91 5.74 -10.12
N LEU A 100 6.61 5.60 -10.41
CA LEU A 100 5.92 4.33 -10.52
C LEU A 100 5.19 4.28 -11.87
N GLN A 101 5.61 3.35 -12.71
CA GLN A 101 5.00 3.12 -14.02
C GLN A 101 3.71 2.30 -13.88
N GLN A 102 2.79 2.47 -14.83
CA GLN A 102 1.53 1.71 -14.93
C GLN A 102 0.66 1.77 -13.67
N THR A 103 0.83 2.80 -12.84
CA THR A 103 0.08 2.97 -11.60
C THR A 103 -0.19 4.45 -11.38
N GLU A 104 -1.43 4.77 -11.07
CA GLU A 104 -1.87 6.09 -10.65
C GLU A 104 -1.92 6.15 -9.12
N LEU A 105 -1.14 7.07 -8.54
CA LEU A 105 -1.12 7.37 -7.12
C LEU A 105 -2.08 8.53 -6.84
N GLN A 106 -2.84 8.44 -5.77
CA GLN A 106 -3.90 9.41 -5.44
C GLN A 106 -3.68 10.10 -4.09
N HIS A 107 -3.19 9.35 -3.09
CA HIS A 107 -3.02 9.88 -1.73
C HIS A 107 -1.59 9.72 -1.27
N LEU A 108 -1.13 10.67 -0.46
CA LEU A 108 0.21 10.70 0.09
C LEU A 108 0.18 11.13 1.55
N GLU A 109 0.79 10.35 2.43
CA GLU A 109 0.92 10.65 3.84
C GLU A 109 2.38 10.46 4.28
N LEU A 110 2.89 11.37 5.11
CA LEU A 110 4.25 11.31 5.63
C LEU A 110 4.24 10.71 7.05
N ASP A 111 5.22 9.88 7.35
CA ASP A 111 5.54 9.55 8.72
C ASP A 111 6.29 10.70 9.39
N ARG A 112 5.64 11.36 10.35
CA ARG A 112 6.21 12.50 11.06
C ARG A 112 6.95 12.12 12.33
N ASN A 113 6.95 10.84 12.70
CA ASN A 113 7.57 10.35 13.92
C ASN A 113 9.04 9.97 13.72
N LEU A 114 9.50 9.90 12.47
CA LEU A 114 10.88 9.57 12.12
C LEU A 114 11.64 10.81 11.64
N THR A 115 12.96 10.78 11.85
CA THR A 115 13.89 11.74 11.27
C THR A 115 14.08 11.50 9.77
N GLU A 116 14.03 10.24 9.38
CA GLU A 116 14.06 9.74 8.01
C GLU A 116 12.77 10.07 7.27
N MET A 117 12.88 10.31 5.96
CA MET A 117 11.71 10.54 5.12
C MET A 117 11.04 9.22 4.74
N VAL A 118 10.03 8.84 5.51
CA VAL A 118 9.11 7.73 5.18
C VAL A 118 7.76 8.28 4.78
N PHE A 119 7.23 7.83 3.65
CA PHE A 119 5.92 8.22 3.18
C PHE A 119 5.14 7.02 2.64
N TYR A 120 3.83 7.15 2.68
CA TYR A 120 2.86 6.17 2.24
C TYR A 120 2.14 6.75 1.04
N ALA A 121 2.15 6.05 -0.09
CA ALA A 121 1.43 6.45 -1.28
C ALA A 121 0.34 5.42 -1.60
N ALA A 122 -0.90 5.86 -1.77
CA ALA A 122 -2.01 4.99 -2.14
C ALA A 122 -2.27 5.08 -3.65
N SER A 123 -2.49 3.93 -4.30
CA SER A 123 -2.93 3.88 -5.70
C SER A 123 -4.46 3.92 -5.83
N ASN A 124 -4.90 4.22 -7.05
CA ASN A 124 -6.29 4.07 -7.48
C ASN A 124 -6.80 2.62 -7.50
N THR A 125 -5.93 1.63 -7.26
CA THR A 125 -6.21 0.18 -7.21
C THR A 125 -6.16 -0.39 -5.78
N GLY A 126 -6.24 0.46 -4.76
CA GLY A 126 -6.27 0.00 -3.37
C GLY A 126 -4.94 -0.52 -2.82
N LYS A 127 -3.81 -0.31 -3.52
CA LYS A 127 -2.47 -0.63 -3.01
C LYS A 127 -1.90 0.57 -2.25
N ILE A 128 -1.14 0.30 -1.20
CA ILE A 128 -0.44 1.30 -0.40
C ILE A 128 1.04 0.97 -0.39
N TYR A 129 1.86 1.87 -0.90
CA TYR A 129 3.30 1.74 -0.98
C TYR A 129 3.94 2.47 0.20
N LYS A 130 4.65 1.74 1.06
CA LYS A 130 5.54 2.31 2.08
C LYS A 130 6.90 2.58 1.44
N LEU A 131 7.30 3.84 1.42
CA LEU A 131 8.45 4.33 0.69
C LEU A 131 9.43 5.00 1.67
N PHE A 132 10.70 4.67 1.56
CA PHE A 132 11.77 5.23 2.37
C PHE A 132 12.78 5.96 1.50
N TYR A 133 12.86 7.28 1.62
CA TYR A 133 13.85 8.11 0.92
C TYR A 133 15.12 8.25 1.76
N LYS A 134 16.19 7.59 1.31
CA LYS A 134 17.48 7.48 1.99
C LYS A 134 18.54 8.37 1.35
N ASP A 135 19.39 8.94 2.21
CA ASP A 135 20.60 9.72 1.86
C ASP A 135 20.36 10.89 0.91
N ASN A 136 19.14 11.42 0.87
CA ASN A 136 18.71 12.43 -0.11
C ASN A 136 19.03 12.06 -1.56
N LYS A 137 19.02 10.75 -1.87
CA LYS A 137 19.44 10.23 -3.18
C LYS A 137 18.46 9.23 -3.77
N LYS A 138 17.96 8.28 -2.96
CA LYS A 138 17.22 7.13 -3.48
C LYS A 138 16.04 6.76 -2.58
N THR A 139 14.91 6.43 -3.22
CA THR A 139 13.73 5.88 -2.54
C THR A 139 13.72 4.37 -2.66
N TYR A 140 13.48 3.68 -1.56
CA TYR A 140 13.23 2.23 -1.51
C TYR A 140 11.76 1.96 -1.27
N VAL A 141 11.21 0.94 -1.93
CA VAL A 141 9.91 0.38 -1.60
C VAL A 141 10.11 -0.60 -0.44
N SER A 142 9.77 -0.18 0.78
CA SER A 142 9.95 -0.99 1.98
C SER A 142 8.89 -2.10 2.05
N SER A 143 7.64 -1.78 1.74
CA SER A 143 6.51 -2.72 1.77
C SER A 143 5.35 -2.24 0.90
N ILE A 144 4.51 -3.18 0.48
CA ILE A 144 3.27 -2.91 -0.25
C ILE A 144 2.13 -3.58 0.52
N TYR A 145 1.10 -2.81 0.84
CA TYR A 145 -0.10 -3.28 1.51
C TYR A 145 -1.29 -3.19 0.56
N SER A 146 -2.30 -4.01 0.79
CA SER A 146 -3.59 -3.90 0.12
C SER A 146 -4.62 -3.41 1.12
N ALA A 147 -5.32 -2.32 0.79
CA ALA A 147 -6.39 -1.78 1.62
C ALA A 147 -7.58 -2.75 1.73
N THR A 148 -7.92 -3.37 0.60
CA THR A 148 -9.02 -4.34 0.52
C THR A 148 -8.66 -5.49 -0.41
N LEU A 149 -9.44 -6.57 -0.32
CA LEU A 149 -9.25 -7.74 -1.18
C LEU A 149 -9.74 -7.50 -2.60
N ASP A 150 -10.71 -6.59 -2.73
CA ASP A 150 -11.36 -6.25 -3.99
C ASP A 150 -10.70 -5.08 -4.72
N GLN A 151 -9.56 -4.58 -4.23
CA GLN A 151 -8.83 -3.44 -4.82
C GLN A 151 -9.71 -2.17 -4.89
N ASP A 152 -10.41 -1.87 -3.80
CA ASP A 152 -11.29 -0.71 -3.71
C ASP A 152 -10.51 0.60 -3.87
N VAL A 153 -11.18 1.59 -4.47
CA VAL A 153 -10.65 2.95 -4.57
C VAL A 153 -10.48 3.51 -3.16
N ILE A 154 -9.28 4.02 -2.87
CA ILE A 154 -8.99 4.70 -1.62
C ILE A 154 -9.41 6.16 -1.79
N TRP A 155 -10.32 6.65 -0.96
CA TRP A 155 -10.79 8.05 -0.99
C TRP A 155 -10.03 8.94 -0.01
N SER A 156 -9.51 8.36 1.06
CA SER A 156 -8.73 9.07 2.05
C SER A 156 -7.73 8.15 2.72
N MET A 157 -6.60 8.72 3.12
CA MET A 157 -5.55 8.01 3.83
C MET A 157 -4.98 8.90 4.93
N LYS A 158 -4.76 8.34 6.11
CA LYS A 158 -4.12 9.03 7.24
C LYS A 158 -3.13 8.13 7.96
N HIS A 159 -1.90 8.60 8.15
CA HIS A 159 -0.94 7.92 9.03
C HIS A 159 -1.11 8.39 10.49
N HIS A 160 -1.19 7.44 11.43
CA HIS A 160 -1.20 7.71 12.86
C HIS A 160 -0.66 6.51 13.66
N LYS A 161 0.30 6.77 14.56
CA LYS A 161 0.86 5.79 15.53
C LYS A 161 1.22 4.42 14.90
N GLY A 162 2.04 4.42 13.85
CA GLY A 162 2.50 3.18 13.21
C GLY A 162 1.42 2.43 12.42
N SER A 163 0.27 3.07 12.20
CA SER A 163 -0.81 2.55 11.36
C SER A 163 -1.19 3.56 10.28
N VAL A 164 -1.63 3.04 9.15
CA VAL A 164 -2.31 3.83 8.11
C VAL A 164 -3.79 3.46 8.14
N TYR A 165 -4.63 4.48 8.22
CA TYR A 165 -6.08 4.37 8.15
C TYR A 165 -6.51 4.77 6.75
N VAL A 166 -7.26 3.90 6.08
CA VAL A 166 -7.77 4.14 4.73
C VAL A 166 -9.28 4.10 4.69
N GLY A 167 -9.88 5.12 4.08
CA GLY A 167 -11.31 5.19 3.81
C GLY A 167 -11.62 4.77 2.38
N THR A 168 -12.55 3.83 2.24
CA THR A 168 -13.12 3.36 0.96
C THR A 168 -14.61 3.69 0.91
N ASP A 169 -15.31 3.34 -0.17
CA ASP A 169 -16.76 3.54 -0.29
C ASP A 169 -17.56 2.85 0.83
N THR A 170 -17.08 1.70 1.30
CA THR A 170 -17.86 0.81 2.17
C THR A 170 -17.33 0.72 3.59
N LYS A 171 -16.04 1.03 3.82
CA LYS A 171 -15.40 0.84 5.13
C LYS A 171 -14.18 1.72 5.34
N VAL A 172 -13.81 1.87 6.61
CA VAL A 172 -12.50 2.37 7.05
C VAL A 172 -11.69 1.18 7.54
N GLN A 173 -10.46 1.02 7.04
CA GLN A 173 -9.55 -0.06 7.42
C GLN A 173 -8.32 0.52 8.10
N GLN A 174 -7.93 -0.07 9.24
CA GLN A 174 -6.64 0.17 9.87
C GLN A 174 -5.63 -0.87 9.36
N ILE A 175 -4.45 -0.42 8.96
CA ILE A 175 -3.35 -1.26 8.50
C ILE A 175 -2.13 -0.94 9.35
N ASN A 176 -1.62 -1.94 10.07
CA ASN A 176 -0.36 -1.80 10.77
C ASN A 176 0.78 -1.80 9.74
N VAL A 177 1.53 -0.69 9.67
CA VAL A 177 2.62 -0.49 8.72
C VAL A 177 4.00 -0.74 9.33
N ILE A 178 4.06 -1.05 10.62
CA ILE A 178 5.26 -1.55 11.30
C ILE A 178 5.10 -3.06 11.46
N ASN A 179 5.54 -3.79 10.44
CA ASN A 179 5.41 -5.24 10.40
C ASN A 179 6.76 -5.88 10.04
N CYS A 180 7.80 -5.59 10.83
CA CYS A 180 9.18 -5.98 10.52
C CYS A 180 9.36 -7.49 10.37
N GLU A 181 8.55 -8.29 11.07
CA GLU A 181 8.56 -9.75 11.01
C GLU A 181 8.24 -10.33 9.62
N GLN A 182 7.62 -9.54 8.73
CA GLN A 182 7.41 -9.92 7.34
C GLN A 182 8.72 -9.97 6.54
N HIS A 183 9.76 -9.27 6.99
CA HIS A 183 11.05 -9.23 6.31
C HIS A 183 11.91 -10.40 6.77
N ARG A 184 12.01 -11.41 5.91
CA ARG A 184 12.84 -12.60 6.16
C ARG A 184 14.29 -12.44 5.73
N ARG A 185 14.64 -11.33 5.08
CA ARG A 185 16.00 -11.05 4.62
C ARG A 185 16.48 -9.70 5.14
N VAL A 186 17.79 -9.63 5.43
CA VAL A 186 18.44 -8.41 5.91
C VAL A 186 18.28 -7.25 4.93
N ASP A 187 18.41 -7.49 3.62
CA ASP A 187 18.34 -6.46 2.59
C ASP A 187 16.94 -5.86 2.37
N PHE A 188 15.88 -6.53 2.82
CA PHE A 188 14.53 -5.96 2.91
C PHE A 188 14.31 -5.29 4.28
N CYS A 189 14.77 -5.94 5.35
CA CYS A 189 14.64 -5.43 6.71
C CYS A 189 15.27 -4.02 6.86
N VAL A 190 16.51 -3.86 6.42
CA VAL A 190 17.25 -2.58 6.49
C VAL A 190 16.78 -1.52 5.48
N LYS A 191 15.82 -1.86 4.60
CA LYS A 191 15.13 -0.89 3.72
C LYS A 191 13.84 -0.35 4.36
N ASP A 192 13.50 -0.78 5.56
CA ASP A 192 12.45 -0.18 6.38
C ASP A 192 13.08 0.46 7.62
N PRO A 193 13.02 1.79 7.79
CA PRO A 193 13.67 2.47 8.91
C PRO A 193 12.97 2.24 10.26
N HIS A 194 11.79 1.60 10.27
CA HIS A 194 11.19 1.09 11.51
C HIS A 194 11.82 -0.21 11.97
N CYS A 195 12.62 -0.86 11.13
CA CYS A 195 13.07 -2.22 11.33
C CYS A 195 14.59 -2.30 11.48
N ALA A 196 15.02 -3.33 12.20
CA ALA A 196 16.42 -3.69 12.36
C ALA A 196 16.58 -5.20 12.24
N TRP A 197 17.72 -5.63 11.70
CA TRP A 197 18.06 -7.02 11.57
C TRP A 197 19.01 -7.46 12.67
N ILE A 198 18.67 -8.54 13.36
CA ILE A 198 19.46 -9.11 14.44
C ILE A 198 20.30 -10.24 13.87
N ASN A 199 21.63 -10.09 13.92
CA ASN A 199 22.53 -11.12 13.38
C ASN A 199 22.70 -12.32 14.34
N LYS A 200 22.65 -12.07 15.66
CA LYS A 200 22.76 -13.10 16.70
C LYS A 200 21.46 -13.26 17.46
N THR A 201 20.65 -14.25 17.09
CA THR A 201 19.35 -14.50 17.74
C THR A 201 19.44 -15.27 19.05
N ASN A 202 20.62 -15.79 19.42
CA ASN A 202 20.82 -16.52 20.69
C ASN A 202 20.56 -15.69 21.95
N LEU A 203 20.54 -14.36 21.80
CA LEU A 203 20.28 -13.39 22.87
C LEU A 203 18.77 -13.08 23.02
N LEU A 204 17.94 -13.54 22.08
CA LEU A 204 16.48 -13.42 22.14
C LEU A 204 15.85 -14.60 22.90
N PRO A 205 14.64 -14.41 23.48
CA PRO A 205 13.83 -15.50 24.01
C PRO A 205 13.69 -16.63 22.98
N GLU A 206 13.67 -17.87 23.45
CA GLU A 206 13.71 -19.06 22.58
C GLU A 206 12.57 -19.10 21.55
N THR A 207 11.38 -18.61 21.92
CA THR A 207 10.20 -18.47 21.05
C THR A 207 10.35 -17.41 19.95
N GLU A 208 11.38 -16.57 20.03
CA GLU A 208 11.58 -15.41 19.15
C GLU A 208 12.80 -15.53 18.23
N ARG A 209 13.60 -16.60 18.37
CA ARG A 209 14.87 -16.76 17.62
C ARG A 209 14.68 -16.98 16.12
N ASP A 210 13.49 -17.38 15.67
CA ASP A 210 13.18 -17.71 14.28
C ASP A 210 12.96 -16.48 13.38
N LEU A 211 12.71 -15.32 13.98
CA LEU A 211 12.47 -14.08 13.26
C LEU A 211 13.67 -13.16 13.49
N LYS A 212 14.42 -12.83 12.43
CA LYS A 212 15.63 -11.99 12.54
C LYS A 212 15.38 -10.49 12.35
N CYS A 213 14.33 -10.10 11.63
CA CYS A 213 13.94 -8.70 11.51
C CYS A 213 12.95 -8.31 12.62
N ARG A 214 13.19 -7.19 13.28
CA ARG A 214 12.38 -6.68 14.40
C ARG A 214 12.15 -5.20 14.32
N ASP A 215 11.13 -4.74 15.03
CA ASP A 215 10.92 -3.31 15.28
C ASP A 215 12.14 -2.75 16.02
N LEU A 216 12.73 -1.70 15.44
CA LEU A 216 13.89 -1.02 16.00
C LEU A 216 13.57 -0.34 17.33
N ALA A 217 12.35 0.16 17.52
CA ALA A 217 11.92 0.73 18.79
C ALA A 217 11.88 -0.34 19.88
N TYR A 218 11.31 -1.52 19.57
CA TYR A 218 11.28 -2.67 20.47
C TYR A 218 12.69 -3.12 20.89
N ILE A 219 13.63 -3.24 19.93
CA ILE A 219 15.01 -3.61 20.24
C ILE A 219 15.69 -2.58 21.17
N LYS A 220 15.48 -1.28 20.89
CA LYS A 220 16.03 -0.20 21.71
C LYS A 220 15.49 -0.21 23.14
N ASP A 221 14.19 -0.44 23.31
CA ASP A 221 13.55 -0.51 24.63
C ASP A 221 14.09 -1.67 25.48
N LEU A 222 14.47 -2.75 24.82
CA LEU A 222 14.99 -3.95 25.46
C LEU A 222 16.44 -3.83 25.94
N ASN A 223 17.24 -2.89 25.43
CA ASN A 223 18.68 -2.77 25.71
C ASN A 223 19.47 -4.08 25.56
N LEU A 224 18.94 -5.05 24.79
CA LEU A 224 19.46 -6.41 24.77
C LEU A 224 20.70 -6.60 23.88
N LEU A 225 21.01 -5.64 23.01
CA LEU A 225 22.01 -5.79 21.96
C LEU A 225 22.80 -4.49 21.78
N ASN A 226 24.11 -4.62 21.62
CA ASN A 226 25.00 -3.53 21.21
C ASN A 226 24.90 -3.26 19.71
N GLU A 227 25.33 -2.07 19.25
CA GLU A 227 25.19 -1.64 17.85
C GLU A 227 25.86 -2.59 16.83
N GLU A 228 26.89 -3.33 17.25
CA GLU A 228 27.56 -4.32 16.40
C GLU A 228 26.71 -5.58 16.13
N GLU A 229 25.69 -5.84 16.96
CA GLU A 229 24.81 -7.01 16.84
C GLU A 229 23.50 -6.71 16.10
N ILE A 230 23.26 -5.43 15.82
CA ILE A 230 22.07 -4.91 15.14
C ILE A 230 22.48 -4.27 13.82
N TYR A 231 22.03 -4.85 12.70
CA TYR A 231 22.12 -4.18 11.41
C TYR A 231 20.91 -3.27 11.19
N THR A 232 21.19 -2.00 10.95
CA THR A 232 20.19 -0.97 10.63
C THR A 232 20.44 -0.41 9.23
N HIS A 233 19.51 0.41 8.75
CA HIS A 233 19.68 1.13 7.48
C HIS A 233 20.94 2.01 7.47
N ILE A 234 21.41 2.50 8.62
CA ILE A 234 22.61 3.35 8.72
C ILE A 234 23.88 2.52 8.60
N ASN A 235 23.92 1.37 9.29
CA ASN A 235 25.13 0.55 9.40
C ASN A 235 25.26 -0.51 8.29
N TYR A 236 24.22 -0.71 7.47
CA TYR A 236 24.23 -1.71 6.41
C TYR A 236 24.53 -1.12 5.03
N ASN A 237 25.67 -1.50 4.45
CA ASN A 237 25.99 -1.23 3.04
C ASN A 237 25.36 -2.30 2.16
N LEU A 238 24.43 -1.89 1.30
CA LEU A 238 23.67 -2.76 0.38
C LEU A 238 24.51 -3.37 -0.77
N SER A 239 25.84 -3.29 -0.71
CA SER A 239 26.74 -3.84 -1.73
C SER A 239 27.21 -5.24 -1.32
N GLU A 240 26.62 -6.26 -1.94
CA GLU A 240 27.19 -7.61 -2.13
C GLU A 240 27.11 -8.66 -1.00
N ASP A 241 26.00 -8.75 -0.25
CA ASP A 241 25.70 -9.99 0.49
C ASP A 241 24.65 -10.83 -0.23
N THR A 242 24.95 -12.12 -0.40
CA THR A 242 24.19 -13.12 -1.18
C THR A 242 22.69 -13.05 -0.92
N PRO A 243 21.83 -13.22 -1.96
CA PRO A 243 20.39 -13.22 -1.76
C PRO A 243 20.01 -14.33 -0.78
N TYR A 244 19.51 -13.93 0.39
CA TYR A 244 18.93 -14.86 1.36
C TYR A 244 17.64 -15.43 0.74
N VAL A 245 17.53 -16.76 0.70
CA VAL A 245 16.45 -17.50 0.01
C VAL A 245 15.70 -18.33 1.04
N ASP A 246 14.38 -18.29 0.98
CA ASP A 246 13.50 -18.87 2.00
C ASP A 246 12.37 -19.69 1.35
N PRO A 247 11.69 -20.59 2.09
CA PRO A 247 10.38 -21.09 1.68
C PRO A 247 9.36 -19.94 1.53
N PRO A 248 8.28 -20.11 0.75
CA PRO A 248 7.28 -19.06 0.58
C PRO A 248 6.47 -18.80 1.86
N GLU A 249 5.85 -17.62 1.93
CA GLU A 249 4.83 -17.34 2.95
C GLU A 249 3.53 -18.10 2.67
N LYS A 250 2.79 -18.39 3.75
CA LYS A 250 1.44 -18.92 3.60
C LYS A 250 0.53 -17.91 2.87
N PRO A 251 -0.36 -18.38 1.98
CA PRO A 251 -1.39 -17.55 1.38
C PRO A 251 -2.22 -16.79 2.44
N LYS A 252 -2.61 -15.56 2.12
CA LYS A 252 -3.40 -14.68 3.00
C LYS A 252 -4.77 -14.41 2.38
N TYR A 253 -5.77 -14.19 3.24
CA TYR A 253 -7.11 -13.77 2.85
C TYR A 253 -7.79 -14.66 1.79
N VAL A 254 -7.77 -15.97 2.03
CA VAL A 254 -8.45 -16.93 1.15
C VAL A 254 -9.96 -16.71 1.19
N GLN A 255 -10.58 -16.60 0.01
CA GLN A 255 -12.02 -16.39 -0.17
C GLN A 255 -12.57 -17.33 -1.24
N VAL A 256 -13.82 -17.75 -1.05
CA VAL A 256 -14.61 -18.43 -2.08
C VAL A 256 -15.33 -17.35 -2.89
N ILE A 257 -15.11 -17.33 -4.21
CA ILE A 257 -15.73 -16.36 -5.11
C ILE A 257 -17.05 -16.90 -5.64
N LYS A 258 -17.04 -18.19 -6.03
CA LYS A 258 -18.14 -18.84 -6.72
C LYS A 258 -18.07 -20.34 -6.49
N THR A 259 -19.24 -20.98 -6.50
CA THR A 259 -19.38 -22.43 -6.46
C THR A 259 -20.36 -22.87 -7.54
N THR A 260 -20.04 -23.93 -8.26
CA THR A 260 -20.99 -24.65 -9.13
C THR A 260 -21.39 -25.96 -8.45
N THR A 261 -22.04 -26.85 -9.20
CA THR A 261 -22.33 -28.21 -8.78
C THR A 261 -21.09 -29.09 -8.66
N ASP A 262 -19.96 -28.70 -9.24
CA ASP A 262 -18.77 -29.53 -9.39
C ASP A 262 -17.45 -28.76 -9.26
N THR A 263 -17.50 -27.44 -9.01
CA THR A 263 -16.31 -26.60 -8.83
C THR A 263 -16.44 -25.61 -7.67
N ILE A 264 -15.29 -25.21 -7.15
CA ILE A 264 -15.12 -24.12 -6.17
C ILE A 264 -14.06 -23.16 -6.71
N ASP A 265 -14.43 -21.91 -6.94
CA ASP A 265 -13.53 -20.83 -7.35
C ASP A 265 -12.98 -20.12 -6.11
N LEU A 266 -11.66 -20.08 -5.98
CA LEU A 266 -10.95 -19.45 -4.87
C LEU A 266 -10.21 -18.19 -5.31
N ARG A 267 -10.13 -17.20 -4.41
CA ARG A 267 -9.28 -16.02 -4.48
C ARG A 267 -8.38 -15.94 -3.27
N TRP A 268 -7.11 -15.56 -3.44
CA TRP A 268 -6.23 -15.30 -2.30
C TRP A 268 -5.13 -14.28 -2.62
N LEU A 269 -4.45 -13.80 -1.57
CA LEU A 269 -3.22 -13.04 -1.67
C LEU A 269 -2.02 -13.99 -1.50
N ALA A 270 -1.15 -13.99 -2.49
CA ALA A 270 -0.07 -14.96 -2.72
C ALA A 270 0.99 -15.06 -1.59
N GLY A 271 1.29 -13.96 -0.89
CA GLY A 271 2.43 -13.92 0.05
C GLY A 271 3.78 -13.65 -0.64
N TYR A 272 4.87 -13.59 0.14
CA TYR A 272 6.23 -13.52 -0.40
C TYR A 272 6.72 -14.90 -0.87
N ASN A 273 7.32 -14.96 -2.06
CA ASN A 273 7.73 -16.20 -2.73
C ASN A 273 9.09 -16.75 -2.28
N GLY A 274 9.74 -16.11 -1.31
CA GLY A 274 11.04 -16.56 -0.80
C GLY A 274 12.22 -16.36 -1.77
N GLY A 275 12.01 -15.58 -2.85
CA GLY A 275 13.04 -15.26 -3.86
C GLY A 275 13.03 -16.16 -5.10
N TYR A 276 12.08 -17.09 -5.21
CA TYR A 276 11.90 -18.00 -6.35
C TYR A 276 10.44 -18.10 -6.74
N ASP A 277 10.16 -18.59 -7.95
CA ASP A 277 8.79 -18.86 -8.38
C ASP A 277 8.08 -19.80 -7.40
N GLN A 278 6.84 -19.46 -7.09
CA GLN A 278 6.03 -20.18 -6.11
C GLN A 278 4.85 -20.87 -6.79
N THR A 279 4.61 -22.10 -6.38
CA THR A 279 3.42 -22.89 -6.71
C THR A 279 2.47 -22.91 -5.51
N PHE A 280 1.21 -23.21 -5.77
CA PHE A 280 0.19 -23.33 -4.73
C PHE A 280 -0.38 -24.75 -4.72
N VAL A 281 -0.56 -25.28 -3.51
CA VAL A 281 -1.09 -26.62 -3.28
C VAL A 281 -2.40 -26.49 -2.52
N PHE A 282 -3.47 -27.07 -3.04
CA PHE A 282 -4.81 -27.07 -2.46
C PHE A 282 -5.14 -28.46 -1.96
N ASP A 283 -5.33 -28.57 -0.65
CA ASP A 283 -5.89 -29.76 -0.04
C ASP A 283 -7.39 -29.56 0.18
N TYR A 284 -8.21 -30.49 -0.29
CA TYR A 284 -9.66 -30.47 -0.11
C TYR A 284 -10.24 -31.84 0.19
N ARG A 285 -11.32 -31.88 0.96
CA ARG A 285 -12.01 -33.12 1.31
C ARG A 285 -13.48 -32.88 1.62
N ILE A 286 -14.29 -33.92 1.50
CA ILE A 286 -15.67 -33.87 2.01
C ILE A 286 -15.58 -33.76 3.55
N GLU A 287 -16.43 -32.93 4.15
CA GLU A 287 -16.40 -32.65 5.59
C GLU A 287 -16.26 -33.95 6.42
N LYS A 288 -15.35 -33.93 7.42
CA LYS A 288 -15.09 -35.04 8.36
C LYS A 288 -14.57 -36.34 7.74
N THR A 289 -14.22 -36.36 6.46
CA THR A 289 -13.47 -37.49 5.89
C THR A 289 -12.00 -37.46 6.32
N SER A 290 -11.35 -38.61 6.44
CA SER A 290 -9.98 -38.71 6.94
C SER A 290 -8.93 -38.30 5.89
N SER A 291 -9.21 -38.51 4.61
CA SER A 291 -8.25 -38.30 3.51
C SER A 291 -8.46 -36.97 2.81
N TRP A 292 -7.36 -36.28 2.53
CA TRP A 292 -7.34 -35.07 1.70
C TRP A 292 -7.04 -35.45 0.25
N ASN A 293 -7.73 -34.80 -0.68
CA ASN A 293 -7.36 -34.75 -2.09
C ASN A 293 -6.49 -33.51 -2.31
N THR A 294 -5.59 -33.56 -3.28
CA THR A 294 -4.64 -32.47 -3.54
C THR A 294 -4.66 -32.07 -5.02
N GLN A 295 -4.72 -30.77 -5.29
CA GLN A 295 -4.49 -30.17 -6.61
C GLN A 295 -3.36 -29.13 -6.51
N GLU A 296 -2.54 -28.99 -7.56
CA GLU A 296 -1.46 -28.01 -7.62
C GLU A 296 -1.71 -26.98 -8.72
N TYR A 297 -1.34 -25.74 -8.45
CA TYR A 297 -1.39 -24.61 -9.38
C TYR A 297 -0.01 -23.98 -9.50
N ASN A 298 0.50 -23.92 -10.72
CA ASN A 298 1.75 -23.24 -11.05
C ASN A 298 1.46 -22.00 -11.90
N PRO A 299 1.43 -20.79 -11.31
CA PRO A 299 1.22 -19.56 -12.07
C PRO A 299 2.49 -19.18 -12.86
N ASP A 300 2.34 -18.82 -14.14
CA ASP A 300 3.42 -18.32 -15.01
C ASP A 300 3.95 -16.92 -14.62
N VAL A 301 3.55 -16.35 -13.48
CA VAL A 301 3.85 -14.95 -13.12
C VAL A 301 4.35 -14.82 -11.68
N SER A 302 5.54 -14.24 -11.55
CA SER A 302 6.34 -14.16 -10.33
C SER A 302 6.08 -12.93 -9.45
N ASP A 303 5.00 -12.17 -9.68
CA ASP A 303 4.76 -10.93 -8.93
C ASP A 303 3.39 -10.80 -8.26
N LYS A 304 3.44 -10.19 -7.07
CA LYS A 304 2.41 -10.11 -6.04
C LYS A 304 1.22 -9.26 -6.50
N SER A 305 0.01 -9.84 -6.52
CA SER A 305 -1.17 -9.00 -6.21
C SER A 305 -2.40 -9.75 -5.73
N ILE A 306 -2.85 -10.79 -6.39
CA ILE A 306 -4.05 -11.58 -6.07
C ILE A 306 -4.02 -12.76 -7.03
N GLN A 307 -4.43 -13.93 -6.57
CA GLN A 307 -4.47 -15.15 -7.35
C GLN A 307 -5.87 -15.73 -7.33
N THR A 308 -6.22 -16.43 -8.41
CA THR A 308 -7.49 -17.14 -8.55
C THR A 308 -7.28 -18.51 -9.14
N TYR A 309 -7.96 -19.52 -8.60
CA TYR A 309 -7.90 -20.89 -9.08
C TYR A 309 -9.22 -21.60 -8.82
N GLN A 310 -9.57 -22.51 -9.71
CA GLN A 310 -10.78 -23.32 -9.64
C GLN A 310 -10.40 -24.75 -9.25
N ILE A 311 -10.92 -25.21 -8.11
CA ILE A 311 -10.86 -26.61 -7.74
C ILE A 311 -11.98 -27.33 -8.50
N ASN A 312 -11.60 -28.31 -9.30
CA ASN A 312 -12.51 -29.04 -10.18
C ASN A 312 -12.84 -30.44 -9.63
N GLU A 313 -13.74 -31.14 -10.32
CA GLU A 313 -14.06 -32.56 -10.09
C GLU A 313 -14.67 -32.84 -8.72
N LEU A 314 -15.52 -31.92 -8.25
CA LEU A 314 -16.21 -32.04 -6.98
C LEU A 314 -17.58 -32.71 -7.11
N ALA A 315 -18.01 -33.33 -6.03
CA ALA A 315 -19.29 -34.00 -5.95
C ALA A 315 -20.41 -33.00 -5.63
N ASN A 316 -21.48 -33.07 -6.42
CA ASN A 316 -22.68 -32.24 -6.32
C ASN A 316 -23.33 -32.30 -4.92
N GLY A 317 -23.70 -31.12 -4.41
CA GLY A 317 -24.40 -30.93 -3.15
C GLY A 317 -23.61 -31.36 -1.90
N LYS A 318 -22.27 -31.41 -1.96
CA LYS A 318 -21.42 -31.77 -0.82
C LYS A 318 -20.79 -30.55 -0.16
N LEU A 319 -20.60 -30.66 1.15
CA LEU A 319 -19.83 -29.72 1.95
C LEU A 319 -18.36 -30.17 1.96
N TYR A 320 -17.48 -29.27 1.54
CA TYR A 320 -16.04 -29.44 1.46
C TYR A 320 -15.32 -28.61 2.52
N GLU A 321 -14.24 -29.18 3.05
CA GLU A 321 -13.19 -28.48 3.78
C GLU A 321 -12.02 -28.25 2.83
N VAL A 322 -11.48 -27.03 2.77
CA VAL A 322 -10.37 -26.66 1.89
C VAL A 322 -9.29 -25.90 2.67
N ARG A 323 -8.03 -26.20 2.40
CA ARG A 323 -6.85 -25.47 2.92
C ARG A 323 -5.78 -25.42 1.83
N MET A 324 -4.88 -24.43 1.90
CA MET A 324 -3.82 -24.31 0.88
C MET A 324 -2.47 -23.93 1.49
N CYS A 325 -1.38 -24.21 0.77
CA CYS A 325 -0.04 -23.72 1.07
C CYS A 325 0.65 -23.26 -0.22
N ALA A 326 1.76 -22.53 -0.07
CA ALA A 326 2.62 -22.12 -1.16
C ALA A 326 3.94 -22.91 -1.09
N LYS A 327 4.57 -23.18 -2.22
CA LYS A 327 5.81 -23.97 -2.31
C LYS A 327 6.76 -23.36 -3.33
N ASN A 328 8.05 -23.36 -3.04
CA ASN A 328 9.10 -23.10 -4.01
C ASN A 328 10.17 -24.21 -3.90
N TRP A 329 11.27 -24.07 -4.62
CA TRP A 329 12.37 -25.03 -4.57
C TRP A 329 13.09 -25.11 -3.20
N ILE A 330 12.98 -24.08 -2.33
CA ILE A 330 13.53 -24.11 -0.96
C ILE A 330 12.63 -24.94 -0.05
N GLY A 331 11.31 -24.80 -0.18
CA GLY A 331 10.37 -25.57 0.64
C GLY A 331 8.93 -25.10 0.52
N SER A 332 8.09 -25.62 1.41
CA SER A 332 6.67 -25.26 1.50
C SER A 332 6.39 -24.36 2.70
N SER A 333 5.41 -23.49 2.55
CA SER A 333 4.79 -22.78 3.66
C SER A 333 3.96 -23.75 4.52
N GLY A 334 3.56 -23.29 5.71
CA GLY A 334 2.44 -23.92 6.42
C GLY A 334 1.12 -23.75 5.67
N TYR A 335 0.13 -24.59 5.96
CA TYR A 335 -1.22 -24.46 5.42
C TYR A 335 -1.97 -23.26 6.01
N THR A 336 -2.90 -22.70 5.25
CA THR A 336 -3.90 -21.74 5.73
C THR A 336 -4.85 -22.39 6.73
N SER A 337 -5.64 -21.56 7.41
CA SER A 337 -6.85 -22.05 8.09
C SER A 337 -7.77 -22.74 7.09
N THR A 338 -8.45 -23.79 7.54
CA THR A 338 -9.44 -24.51 6.73
C THR A 338 -10.70 -23.68 6.56
N ILE A 339 -11.19 -23.59 5.33
CA ILE A 339 -12.49 -23.00 4.99
C ILE A 339 -13.51 -24.11 4.69
N SER A 340 -14.77 -23.88 5.01
CA SER A 340 -15.87 -24.81 4.72
C SER A 340 -16.79 -24.22 3.65
N VAL A 341 -17.09 -24.99 2.60
CA VAL A 341 -17.80 -24.51 1.40
C VAL A 341 -18.61 -25.62 0.75
N SER A 342 -19.85 -25.34 0.36
CA SER A 342 -20.72 -26.31 -0.30
C SER A 342 -20.77 -26.09 -1.81
N THR A 343 -20.64 -27.17 -2.59
CA THR A 343 -21.03 -27.15 -4.00
C THR A 343 -22.54 -26.97 -4.13
N ALA A 344 -23.00 -26.27 -5.17
CA ALA A 344 -24.42 -26.15 -5.48
C ALA A 344 -25.06 -27.53 -5.69
N SER A 345 -26.38 -27.64 -5.47
CA SER A 345 -27.14 -28.84 -5.78
C SER A 345 -28.09 -28.62 -6.95
N THR A 346 -28.24 -29.62 -7.81
CA THR A 346 -29.24 -29.64 -8.90
C THR A 346 -30.65 -29.98 -8.40
N GLY A 347 -30.83 -30.17 -7.09
CA GLY A 347 -32.13 -30.41 -6.47
C GLY A 347 -32.87 -29.11 -6.20
N ILE A 348 -34.13 -29.05 -6.59
CA ILE A 348 -35.06 -27.96 -6.26
C ILE A 348 -35.04 -27.72 -4.75
N HIS A 349 -34.60 -26.53 -4.33
CA HIS A 349 -34.76 -26.09 -2.95
C HIS A 349 -36.19 -25.60 -2.74
N PHE A 350 -37.00 -26.34 -1.97
CA PHE A 350 -38.12 -25.73 -1.27
C PHE A 350 -37.55 -24.80 -0.20
N ILE A 351 -37.72 -23.50 -0.39
CA ILE A 351 -37.55 -22.54 0.70
C ILE A 351 -38.77 -22.70 1.61
N LEU A 352 -38.63 -23.46 2.70
CA LEU A 352 -39.54 -23.35 3.84
C LEU A 352 -39.21 -22.03 4.55
N ILE A 353 -39.96 -20.98 4.24
CA ILE A 353 -40.04 -19.79 5.08
C ILE A 353 -40.85 -20.22 6.32
N ILE A 354 -40.16 -20.48 7.44
CA ILE A 354 -40.82 -20.50 8.74
C ILE A 354 -40.99 -19.03 9.13
N GLU A 355 -42.14 -18.45 8.80
CA GLU A 355 -42.53 -17.16 9.39
C GLU A 355 -42.77 -17.37 10.89
N ASN A 356 -41.87 -16.82 11.70
CA ASN A 356 -42.05 -16.71 13.13
C ASN A 356 -43.06 -15.59 13.40
N GLN A 357 -44.35 -15.86 13.19
CA GLN A 357 -45.45 -14.94 13.49
C GLN A 357 -45.82 -15.06 14.97
N ASN A 358 -45.20 -14.22 15.81
CA ASN A 358 -45.84 -13.80 17.05
C ASN A 358 -46.99 -12.84 16.70
N ILE A 359 -48.18 -13.39 16.51
CA ILE A 359 -49.44 -12.63 16.60
C ILE A 359 -50.25 -13.24 17.75
N LEU A 360 -50.50 -12.41 18.77
CA LEU A 360 -51.38 -12.67 19.90
C LEU A 360 -52.82 -12.95 19.43
N PRO A 361 -53.58 -13.80 20.14
CA PRO A 361 -54.90 -14.22 19.70
C PRO A 361 -55.94 -13.13 19.97
N LEU A 362 -56.66 -12.73 18.92
CA LEU A 362 -57.96 -12.08 19.04
C LEU A 362 -58.98 -12.99 18.37
N PHE A 363 -59.79 -13.67 19.19
CA PHE A 363 -61.26 -13.65 19.18
C PHE A 363 -61.83 -14.87 19.91
N ASN A 364 -62.41 -14.61 21.07
CA ASN A 364 -63.50 -15.39 21.65
C ASN A 364 -64.76 -15.19 20.80
N SER A 365 -65.46 -16.27 20.45
CA SER A 365 -66.93 -16.30 20.52
C SER A 365 -67.47 -17.74 20.62
N LYS A 366 -68.41 -17.90 21.56
CA LYS A 366 -69.36 -19.01 21.82
C LYS A 366 -68.75 -20.23 22.52
N THR A 367 -69.10 -20.54 23.78
CA THR A 367 -70.29 -20.25 24.60
C THR A 367 -69.98 -19.52 25.89
#